data_AF-A0AAU2UPT9-F1
#
_entry.id   AF-A0AAU2UPT9-F1
#
_cell.length_a   1.000
_cell.length_b   1.000
_cell.length_c   1.000
_cell.angle_alpha   90.00
_cell.angle_beta   90.00
_cell.angle_gamma   90.00
#
_symmetry.space_group_name_H-M   'P 1'
#
loop_
_entity.id
_entity.type
_entity.pdbx_description
1 polymer ?
#
loop_
_entity_poly.entity_id
_entity_poly.type
_entity_poly.pdbx_seq_one_letter_code
_entity_poly.pdbx_strand_id
1 'polypeptide(L)'
;MPGPEDLCGNPSCRTPTPPVLPPPETCFRHALAVNAETYELDLSSWPRWFGAVPIIEVSAGSSDLRRVTITLYERTAEHEGLSCDGVVELERCNPHSTYEIAFVAAGGVMTLDGQVGRATLECLGRCEGTTDAYGRDGGPLTFPLLTCDRYCVEVAADAVVPPADDATVTASLSGREY
;
A
#
# COMPACT_ATOMS: atom_id res chain seq x y z
N MET A 1 -4.14 32.59 -8.40
CA MET A 1 -3.48 31.80 -7.34
C MET A 1 -4.25 30.50 -7.22
N PRO A 2 -3.59 29.34 -7.26
CA PRO A 2 -4.26 28.07 -6.92
C PRO A 2 -4.77 28.14 -5.47
N GLY A 3 -5.90 27.49 -5.21
CA GLY A 3 -6.48 27.41 -3.86
C GLY A 3 -5.62 26.55 -2.93
N PRO A 4 -5.82 26.62 -1.59
CA PRO A 4 -5.12 25.74 -0.65
C PRO A 4 -5.38 24.25 -0.90
N GLU A 5 -6.46 23.92 -1.61
CA GLU A 5 -6.90 22.60 -2.04
C GLU A 5 -6.00 21.99 -3.14
N ASP A 6 -5.33 22.85 -3.93
CA ASP A 6 -4.48 22.47 -5.07
C ASP A 6 -3.08 21.97 -4.65
N LEU A 7 -2.65 22.27 -3.43
CA LEU A 7 -1.29 21.94 -2.95
C LEU A 7 -1.16 20.51 -2.44
N CYS A 8 -2.28 19.88 -2.09
CA CYS A 8 -2.33 18.54 -1.50
C CYS A 8 -2.84 17.47 -2.49
N GLY A 9 -3.38 17.89 -3.64
CA GLY A 9 -3.70 17.02 -4.76
C GLY A 9 -2.54 16.96 -5.76
N ASN A 10 -2.51 15.93 -6.61
CA ASN A 10 -1.52 15.86 -7.67
C ASN A 10 -1.67 17.08 -8.61
N PRO A 11 -0.64 17.92 -8.82
CA PRO A 11 -0.73 19.10 -9.70
C PRO A 11 -0.95 18.72 -11.18
N SER A 12 -0.87 17.43 -11.51
CA SER A 12 -1.18 16.86 -12.83
C SER A 12 -2.61 16.33 -12.95
N CYS A 13 -3.50 16.58 -11.99
CA CYS A 13 -4.91 16.19 -12.04
C CYS A 13 -5.66 16.88 -13.18
N ARG A 14 -5.50 16.34 -14.39
CA ARG A 14 -6.51 16.40 -15.46
C ARG A 14 -7.32 15.12 -15.36
N THR A 15 -8.65 15.23 -15.41
CA THR A 15 -9.56 14.09 -15.51
C THR A 15 -9.02 13.09 -16.54
N PRO A 16 -8.52 11.91 -16.13
CA PRO A 16 -8.06 10.93 -17.10
C PRO A 16 -9.25 10.44 -17.91
N THR A 17 -9.05 10.26 -19.22
CA THR A 17 -10.03 9.56 -20.06
C THR A 17 -10.11 8.10 -19.59
N PRO A 18 -11.31 7.52 -19.41
CA PRO A 18 -11.47 6.16 -18.87
C PRO A 18 -10.68 5.13 -19.69
N PRO A 19 -10.06 4.12 -19.04
CA PRO A 19 -9.14 3.21 -19.69
C PRO A 19 -9.81 2.23 -20.66
N VAL A 20 -9.03 1.86 -21.67
CA VAL A 20 -9.31 0.89 -22.74
C VAL A 20 -9.15 -0.54 -22.22
N LEU A 21 -9.85 -1.49 -22.89
CA LEU A 21 -9.94 -2.95 -22.69
C LEU A 21 -8.80 -3.64 -21.92
N PRO A 22 -9.11 -4.69 -21.12
CA PRO A 22 -8.13 -5.34 -20.26
C PRO A 22 -6.98 -5.97 -21.07
N PRO A 23 -5.73 -5.86 -20.59
CA PRO A 23 -4.61 -6.60 -21.17
C PRO A 23 -4.82 -8.11 -21.00
N PRO A 24 -4.19 -8.94 -21.86
CA PRO A 24 -4.31 -10.39 -21.76
C PRO A 24 -3.89 -10.90 -20.39
N GLU A 25 -4.56 -11.95 -19.90
CA GLU A 25 -4.24 -12.65 -18.66
C GLU A 25 -2.85 -13.30 -18.75
N THR A 26 -1.83 -12.50 -18.51
CA THR A 26 -0.48 -12.97 -18.23
C THR A 26 -0.09 -12.34 -16.92
N CYS A 27 0.20 -13.17 -15.92
CA CYS A 27 0.71 -12.75 -14.61
C CYS A 27 2.19 -12.30 -14.71
N PHE A 28 2.51 -11.54 -15.76
CA PHE A 28 3.80 -10.89 -15.98
C PHE A 28 3.59 -9.40 -15.68
N ARG A 29 3.82 -9.04 -14.42
CA ARG A 29 3.83 -7.64 -13.96
C ARG A 29 5.02 -7.37 -13.05
N HIS A 30 6.24 -7.59 -13.54
CA HIS A 30 7.28 -6.70 -13.05
C HIS A 30 6.95 -5.32 -13.62
N ALA A 31 6.64 -4.37 -12.75
CA ALA A 31 6.83 -2.98 -13.10
C ALA A 31 8.30 -2.83 -13.50
N LEU A 32 8.56 -2.40 -14.73
CA LEU A 32 9.88 -2.45 -15.38
C LEU A 32 10.99 -1.69 -14.62
N ALA A 33 10.62 -0.88 -13.62
CA ALA A 33 11.53 -0.25 -12.68
C ALA A 33 10.75 0.08 -11.39
N VAL A 34 10.83 -0.81 -10.39
CA VAL A 34 10.37 -0.54 -9.02
C VAL A 34 11.51 -0.75 -8.06
N ASN A 35 11.63 0.16 -7.10
CA ASN A 35 12.44 -0.09 -5.91
C ASN A 35 11.53 -0.82 -4.93
N ALA A 36 11.76 -2.10 -4.74
CA ALA A 36 10.97 -2.95 -3.86
C ALA A 36 11.83 -3.51 -2.73
N GLU A 37 11.28 -3.53 -1.53
CA GLU A 37 11.86 -4.13 -0.34
C GLU A 37 10.83 -5.03 0.32
N THR A 38 11.28 -6.17 0.85
CA THR A 38 10.40 -7.16 1.49
C THR A 38 10.70 -7.27 2.98
N TYR A 39 9.63 -7.37 3.78
CA TYR A 39 9.69 -7.43 5.24
C TYR A 39 8.88 -8.62 5.77
N GLU A 40 9.39 -9.24 6.83
CA GLU A 40 8.66 -10.28 7.56
C GLU A 40 7.70 -9.65 8.58
N LEU A 41 6.46 -10.14 8.61
CA LEU A 41 5.45 -9.78 9.59
C LEU A 41 4.98 -11.04 10.33
N ASP A 42 5.35 -11.13 11.61
CA ASP A 42 5.00 -12.27 12.47
C ASP A 42 3.82 -11.92 13.39
N LEU A 43 2.74 -12.68 13.25
CA LEU A 43 1.50 -12.64 14.02
C LEU A 43 1.34 -13.89 14.90
N SER A 44 2.37 -14.74 15.04
CA SER A 44 2.32 -15.99 15.82
C SER A 44 1.95 -15.78 17.30
N SER A 45 2.32 -14.62 17.86
CA SER A 45 1.98 -14.21 19.22
C SER A 45 0.65 -13.47 19.32
N TRP A 46 -0.01 -13.17 18.19
CA TRP A 46 -1.27 -12.43 18.16
C TRP A 46 -2.43 -13.28 18.67
N PRO A 47 -3.31 -12.74 19.54
CA PRO A 47 -4.45 -13.49 20.03
C PRO A 47 -5.46 -13.81 18.91
N ARG A 48 -5.64 -15.10 18.60
CA ARG A 48 -6.46 -15.58 17.46
C ARG A 48 -7.97 -15.32 17.57
N TRP A 49 -8.47 -14.93 18.74
CA TRP A 49 -9.86 -14.55 18.95
C TRP A 49 -10.19 -13.12 18.48
N PHE A 50 -9.19 -12.34 18.05
CA PHE A 50 -9.36 -11.04 17.40
C PHE A 50 -8.84 -11.15 15.97
N GLY A 51 -9.58 -10.62 14.99
CA GLY A 51 -9.03 -10.42 13.65
C GLY A 51 -7.98 -9.31 13.70
N ALA A 52 -6.91 -9.41 12.92
CA ALA A 52 -5.96 -8.31 12.77
C ALA A 52 -6.24 -7.57 11.46
N VAL A 53 -6.12 -6.25 11.47
CA VAL A 53 -6.13 -5.42 10.27
C VAL A 53 -4.93 -4.49 10.28
N PRO A 54 -4.35 -4.19 9.11
CA PRO A 54 -3.23 -3.28 9.04
C PRO A 54 -3.70 -1.83 9.18
N ILE A 55 -2.90 -1.02 9.87
CA ILE A 55 -2.92 0.44 9.81
C ILE A 55 -1.58 0.85 9.21
N ILE A 56 -1.60 1.40 8.01
CA ILE A 56 -0.39 1.73 7.25
C ILE A 56 -0.29 3.25 7.12
N GLU A 57 0.81 3.80 7.58
CA GLU A 57 1.14 5.23 7.47
C GLU A 57 2.28 5.41 6.49
N VAL A 58 2.10 6.33 5.54
CA VAL A 58 3.07 6.63 4.48
C VAL A 58 3.36 8.11 4.50
N SER A 59 4.58 8.46 4.91
CA SER A 59 5.09 9.83 4.94
C SER A 59 5.93 10.10 3.70
N ALA A 60 5.63 11.19 2.98
CA ALA A 60 6.37 11.56 1.78
C ALA A 60 7.78 12.12 2.07
N GLY A 61 8.02 12.59 3.29
CA GLY A 61 9.27 13.26 3.65
C GLY A 61 9.41 14.62 2.94
N SER A 62 10.59 14.91 2.42
CA SER A 62 10.96 16.20 1.85
C SER A 62 10.55 16.43 0.38
N SER A 63 10.13 15.38 -0.34
CA SER A 63 9.66 15.48 -1.73
C SER A 63 8.31 14.79 -1.91
N ASP A 64 7.65 15.06 -3.04
CA ASP A 64 6.45 14.34 -3.43
C ASP A 64 6.73 12.84 -3.54
N LEU A 65 5.85 12.02 -2.98
CA LEU A 65 5.86 10.57 -3.09
C LEU A 65 4.81 10.13 -4.09
N ARG A 66 5.20 9.26 -5.03
CA ARG A 66 4.33 8.83 -6.15
C ARG A 66 4.37 7.33 -6.30
N ARG A 67 3.20 6.73 -6.57
CA ARG A 67 3.02 5.30 -6.88
C ARG A 67 3.78 4.40 -5.92
N VAL A 68 3.28 4.35 -4.69
CA VAL A 68 3.72 3.38 -3.69
C VAL A 68 2.71 2.25 -3.66
N THR A 69 3.19 1.02 -3.78
CA THR A 69 2.37 -0.18 -3.64
C THR A 69 2.85 -0.95 -2.42
N ILE A 70 1.92 -1.29 -1.54
CA ILE A 70 2.18 -2.14 -0.38
C ILE A 70 1.36 -3.41 -0.57
N THR A 71 2.04 -4.56 -0.62
CA THR A 71 1.41 -5.86 -0.86
C THR A 71 1.70 -6.82 0.28
N LEU A 72 0.67 -7.50 0.78
CA LEU A 72 0.79 -8.52 1.80
C LEU A 72 0.58 -9.90 1.16
N TYR A 73 1.49 -10.82 1.47
CA TYR A 73 1.44 -12.22 1.05
C TYR A 73 1.38 -13.11 2.29
N GLU A 74 0.50 -14.10 2.29
CA GLU A 74 0.44 -15.09 3.36
C GLU A 74 1.62 -16.04 3.29
N ARG A 75 2.25 -16.30 4.44
CA ARG A 75 3.32 -17.30 4.54
C ARG A 75 2.81 -18.55 5.22
N THR A 76 2.34 -19.48 4.40
CA THR A 76 1.81 -20.79 4.82
C THR A 76 2.91 -21.85 5.02
N ALA A 77 2.53 -23.07 5.41
CA ALA A 77 3.45 -24.20 5.52
C ALA A 77 4.11 -24.59 4.17
N GLU A 78 3.46 -24.30 3.04
CA GLU A 78 4.00 -24.56 1.70
C GLU A 78 5.21 -23.67 1.36
N HIS A 79 5.37 -22.58 2.13
CA HIS A 79 6.45 -21.60 2.00
C HIS A 79 7.60 -21.84 2.98
N GLU A 80 7.60 -22.98 3.68
CA GLU A 80 8.63 -23.27 4.68
C GLU A 80 10.02 -23.33 4.04
N GLY A 81 10.97 -22.59 4.62
CA GLY A 81 12.34 -22.48 4.11
C GLY A 81 12.56 -21.43 3.00
N LEU A 82 11.51 -20.78 2.48
CA LEU A 82 11.65 -19.64 1.56
C LEU A 82 11.89 -18.34 2.33
N SER A 83 12.70 -17.43 1.79
CA SER A 83 12.75 -16.03 2.24
C SER A 83 11.48 -15.30 1.81
N CYS A 84 11.21 -14.12 2.37
CA CYS A 84 10.07 -13.33 1.91
C CYS A 84 10.13 -12.96 0.43
N ASP A 85 11.31 -12.66 -0.12
CA ASP A 85 11.46 -12.46 -1.57
C ASP A 85 11.01 -13.70 -2.35
N GLY A 86 11.36 -14.90 -1.87
CA GLY A 86 10.94 -16.15 -2.48
C GLY A 86 9.42 -16.38 -2.41
N VAL A 87 8.78 -15.97 -1.32
CA VAL A 87 7.31 -16.03 -1.16
C VAL A 87 6.62 -15.04 -2.09
N VAL A 88 7.10 -13.79 -2.13
CA VAL A 88 6.56 -12.74 -3.01
C VAL A 88 6.63 -13.18 -4.48
N GLU A 89 7.75 -13.76 -4.92
CA GLU A 89 7.91 -14.24 -6.29
C GLU A 89 7.00 -15.43 -6.63
N LEU A 90 6.80 -16.34 -5.67
CA LEU A 90 5.95 -17.52 -5.83
C LEU A 90 4.46 -17.14 -5.84
N GLU A 91 4.02 -16.34 -4.87
CA GLU A 91 2.63 -15.94 -4.65
C GLU A 91 2.25 -14.62 -5.33
N ARG A 92 3.08 -14.14 -6.27
CA ARG A 92 2.86 -12.88 -6.99
C ARG A 92 1.46 -12.72 -7.58
N CYS A 93 0.81 -13.83 -7.95
CA CYS A 93 -0.52 -13.83 -8.54
C CYS A 93 -1.65 -13.84 -7.48
N ASN A 94 -1.34 -14.28 -6.26
CA ASN A 94 -2.26 -14.46 -5.14
C ASN A 94 -1.88 -13.61 -3.90
N PRO A 95 -1.68 -12.28 -4.04
CA PRO A 95 -1.52 -11.44 -2.86
C PRO A 95 -2.79 -11.48 -2.00
N HIS A 96 -2.62 -11.50 -0.68
CA HIS A 96 -3.73 -11.41 0.27
C HIS A 96 -4.40 -10.03 0.20
N SER A 97 -3.60 -8.98 0.24
CA SER A 97 -4.07 -7.61 0.06
C SER A 97 -3.02 -6.75 -0.65
N THR A 98 -3.50 -5.81 -1.47
CA THR A 98 -2.66 -4.84 -2.18
C THR A 98 -3.24 -3.46 -1.97
N TYR A 99 -2.40 -2.52 -1.57
CA TYR A 99 -2.72 -1.13 -1.34
C TYR A 99 -1.87 -0.27 -2.28
N GLU A 100 -2.52 0.46 -3.16
CA GLU A 100 -1.87 1.30 -4.17
C GLU A 100 -2.13 2.77 -3.81
N ILE A 101 -1.05 3.53 -3.64
CA ILE A 101 -1.05 4.94 -3.28
C ILE A 101 -0.50 5.73 -4.48
N ALA A 102 -1.35 6.53 -5.11
CA ALA A 102 -0.97 7.31 -6.29
C ALA A 102 -0.05 8.48 -5.94
N PHE A 103 -0.36 9.22 -4.88
CA PHE A 103 0.29 10.49 -4.58
C PHE A 103 0.20 10.87 -3.10
N VAL A 104 1.31 11.33 -2.55
CA VAL A 104 1.38 12.05 -1.27
C VAL A 104 2.28 13.26 -1.50
N ALA A 105 1.76 14.47 -1.24
CA ALA A 105 2.54 15.69 -1.38
C ALA A 105 3.70 15.73 -0.36
N ALA A 106 4.78 16.45 -0.69
CA ALA A 106 5.88 16.69 0.23
C ALA A 106 5.40 17.18 1.62
N GLY A 107 5.91 16.57 2.69
CA GLY A 107 5.51 16.83 4.07
C GLY A 107 4.11 16.31 4.45
N GLY A 108 3.43 15.63 3.54
CA GLY A 108 2.15 14.98 3.80
C GLY A 108 2.31 13.56 4.34
N VAL A 109 1.26 13.10 5.03
CA VAL A 109 1.17 11.75 5.59
C VAL A 109 -0.15 11.12 5.16
N MET A 110 -0.10 9.98 4.49
CA MET A 110 -1.27 9.18 4.17
C MET A 110 -1.44 8.04 5.16
N THR A 111 -2.64 7.89 5.71
CA THR A 111 -2.98 6.80 6.62
C THR A 111 -4.05 5.92 5.99
N LEU A 112 -3.74 4.64 5.83
CA LEU A 112 -4.67 3.58 5.46
C LEU A 112 -5.11 2.88 6.75
N ASP A 113 -6.33 3.16 7.20
CA ASP A 113 -6.86 2.63 8.45
C ASP A 113 -7.79 1.44 8.17
N GLY A 114 -7.31 0.23 8.44
CA GLY A 114 -8.10 -0.99 8.32
C GLY A 114 -9.16 -1.19 9.39
N GLN A 115 -9.14 -0.46 10.51
CA GLN A 115 -10.20 -0.51 11.51
C GLN A 115 -11.47 0.13 10.98
N VAL A 116 -11.34 1.32 10.41
CA VAL A 116 -12.47 2.09 9.87
C VAL A 116 -12.70 1.77 8.38
N GLY A 117 -11.71 1.16 7.71
CA GLY A 117 -11.76 0.83 6.30
C GLY A 117 -11.66 2.07 5.41
N ARG A 118 -10.78 3.02 5.75
CA ARG A 118 -10.67 4.32 5.06
C ARG A 118 -9.22 4.72 4.85
N ALA A 119 -9.02 5.59 3.86
CA ALA A 119 -7.76 6.30 3.66
C ALA A 119 -7.95 7.79 3.98
N THR A 120 -7.00 8.36 4.69
CA THR A 120 -6.94 9.80 4.99
C THR A 120 -5.59 10.36 4.60
N LEU A 121 -5.56 11.59 4.12
CA LEU A 121 -4.35 12.34 3.83
C LEU A 121 -4.28 13.53 4.77
N GLU A 122 -3.20 13.61 5.54
CA GLU A 122 -2.82 14.80 6.28
C GLU A 122 -1.84 15.63 5.44
N CYS A 123 -2.23 16.87 5.15
CA CYS A 123 -1.41 17.81 4.39
C CYS A 123 -1.71 19.24 4.87
N LEU A 124 -0.66 20.03 5.09
CA LEU A 124 -0.75 21.42 5.58
C LEU A 124 -1.59 21.58 6.87
N GLY A 125 -1.53 20.57 7.75
CA GLY A 125 -2.27 20.56 9.03
C GLY A 125 -3.77 20.29 8.89
N ARG A 126 -4.23 19.79 7.74
CA ARG A 126 -5.61 19.34 7.51
C ARG A 126 -5.61 17.85 7.22
N CYS A 127 -6.53 17.12 7.84
CA CYS A 127 -6.75 15.70 7.60
C CYS A 127 -8.08 15.51 6.86
N GLU A 128 -8.02 14.96 5.66
CA GLU A 128 -9.19 14.78 4.78
C GLU A 128 -9.20 13.37 4.17
N GLY A 129 -10.40 12.89 3.81
CA GLY A 129 -10.53 11.63 3.07
C GLY A 129 -9.93 11.79 1.67
N THR A 130 -9.21 10.78 1.21
CA THR A 130 -8.48 10.83 -0.07
C THR A 130 -8.95 9.76 -1.05
N THR A 131 -8.89 10.09 -2.35
CA THR A 131 -9.11 9.17 -3.46
C THR A 131 -7.80 8.67 -4.07
N ASP A 132 -6.65 9.11 -3.54
CA ASP A 132 -5.33 8.73 -4.03
C ASP A 132 -4.86 7.37 -3.49
N ALA A 133 -5.74 6.64 -2.78
CA ALA A 133 -5.51 5.27 -2.31
C ALA A 133 -6.58 4.32 -2.86
N TYR A 134 -6.15 3.18 -3.39
CA TYR A 134 -7.01 2.16 -3.97
C TYR A 134 -6.47 0.76 -3.72
N GLY A 135 -7.32 -0.25 -3.93
CA GLY A 135 -6.93 -1.65 -3.87
C GLY A 135 -6.28 -2.11 -5.17
N ARG A 136 -5.94 -3.39 -5.23
CA ARG A 136 -5.39 -4.07 -6.42
C ARG A 136 -6.09 -3.63 -7.72
N ASP A 137 -5.30 -3.31 -8.74
CA ASP A 137 -5.78 -3.00 -10.10
C ASP A 137 -6.65 -1.74 -10.20
N GLY A 138 -6.45 -0.75 -9.31
CA GLY A 138 -7.35 0.40 -9.24
C GLY A 138 -8.72 0.07 -8.62
N GLY A 139 -8.85 -1.11 -8.02
CA GLY A 139 -10.07 -1.58 -7.38
C GLY A 139 -10.41 -0.82 -6.08
N PRO A 140 -11.57 -1.11 -5.47
CA PRO A 140 -11.92 -0.51 -4.20
C PRO A 140 -10.90 -0.87 -3.12
N LEU A 141 -10.62 0.08 -2.24
CA LEU A 141 -9.79 -0.15 -1.07
C LEU A 141 -10.50 -1.13 -0.12
N THR A 142 -9.90 -2.29 0.11
CA THR A 142 -10.44 -3.32 1.00
C THR A 142 -9.41 -3.73 2.05
N PHE A 143 -9.88 -3.99 3.26
CA PHE A 143 -9.05 -4.39 4.41
C PHE A 143 -9.51 -5.76 4.94
N PRO A 144 -9.18 -6.84 4.22
CA PRO A 144 -9.44 -8.20 4.68
C PRO A 144 -8.73 -8.44 6.02
N LEU A 145 -9.35 -9.28 6.87
CA LEU A 145 -8.76 -9.68 8.13
C LEU A 145 -7.53 -10.55 7.87
N LEU A 146 -6.43 -10.24 8.56
CA LEU A 146 -5.23 -11.06 8.59
C LEU A 146 -5.50 -12.26 9.52
N THR A 147 -5.66 -13.44 8.93
CA THR A 147 -5.99 -14.69 9.64
C THR A 147 -4.83 -15.69 9.75
N CYS A 148 -3.83 -15.60 8.86
CA CYS A 148 -2.57 -16.32 9.01
C CYS A 148 -1.70 -15.77 10.16
N ASP A 149 -0.73 -16.58 10.58
CA ASP A 149 0.22 -16.25 11.65
C ASP A 149 1.50 -15.59 11.12
N ARG A 150 1.77 -15.64 9.81
CA ARG A 150 2.95 -15.04 9.19
C ARG A 150 2.61 -14.45 7.83
N TYR A 151 3.17 -13.28 7.54
CA TYR A 151 3.04 -12.60 6.26
C TYR A 151 4.39 -12.07 5.80
N CYS A 152 4.49 -11.87 4.48
CA CYS A 152 5.52 -11.08 3.85
C CYS A 152 4.90 -9.80 3.31
N VAL A 153 5.50 -8.66 3.65
CA VAL A 153 5.07 -7.34 3.21
C VAL A 153 6.07 -6.84 2.18
N GLU A 154 5.63 -6.64 0.95
CA GLU A 154 6.41 -5.97 -0.08
C GLU A 154 6.02 -4.49 -0.12
N VAL A 155 7.00 -3.60 -0.06
CA VAL A 155 6.83 -2.17 -0.30
C VAL A 155 7.57 -1.82 -1.57
N ALA A 156 6.83 -1.44 -2.60
CA ALA A 156 7.35 -1.03 -3.89
C ALA A 156 7.09 0.46 -4.13
N ALA A 157 8.09 1.18 -4.64
CA ALA A 157 7.98 2.58 -5.05
C ALA A 157 8.43 2.77 -6.50
N ASP A 158 7.98 3.86 -7.12
CA ASP A 158 8.35 4.23 -8.49
C ASP A 158 9.88 4.46 -8.60
N ALA A 159 10.52 3.81 -9.56
CA ALA A 159 11.96 3.98 -9.78
C ALA A 159 12.32 5.16 -10.69
N VAL A 160 11.34 5.76 -11.39
CA VAL A 160 11.54 6.95 -12.23
C VAL A 160 11.49 8.22 -11.40
N VAL A 161 10.59 8.26 -10.41
CA VAL A 161 10.50 9.33 -9.41
C VAL A 161 10.69 8.70 -8.03
N PRO A 162 11.94 8.47 -7.61
CA PRO A 162 12.23 7.81 -6.35
C PRO A 162 11.71 8.63 -5.15
N PRO A 163 11.34 7.96 -4.05
CA PRO A 163 10.98 8.63 -2.80
C PRO A 163 12.14 9.46 -2.26
N ALA A 164 11.83 10.44 -1.41
CA ALA A 164 12.86 11.13 -0.64
C ALA A 164 13.56 10.17 0.33
N ASP A 165 14.82 10.45 0.66
CA ASP A 165 15.59 9.65 1.63
C ASP A 165 14.96 9.64 3.04
N ASP A 166 14.11 10.64 3.34
CA ASP A 166 13.37 10.78 4.59
C ASP A 166 11.89 10.34 4.50
N ALA A 167 11.48 9.75 3.37
CA ALA A 167 10.17 9.12 3.25
C ALA A 167 10.11 7.85 4.09
N THR A 168 8.98 7.60 4.74
CA THR A 168 8.81 6.44 5.63
C THR A 168 7.49 5.74 5.39
N VAL A 169 7.52 4.41 5.51
CA VAL A 169 6.33 3.56 5.53
C VAL A 169 6.31 2.82 6.87
N THR A 170 5.24 3.01 7.62
CA THR A 170 5.02 2.32 8.90
C THR A 170 3.79 1.44 8.75
N ALA A 171 3.98 0.12 8.83
CA ALA A 171 2.88 -0.83 8.92
C ALA A 171 2.71 -1.26 10.37
N SER A 172 1.55 -0.98 10.94
CA SER A 172 1.16 -1.42 12.28
C SER A 172 -0.10 -2.29 12.20
N LEU A 173 -0.38 -3.02 13.27
CA LEU A 173 -1.50 -3.95 13.34
C LEU A 173 -2.45 -3.54 14.45
N SER A 174 -3.74 -3.63 14.17
CA SER A 174 -4.78 -3.36 15.15
C SER A 174 -5.81 -4.49 15.16
N GLY A 175 -6.29 -4.83 16.35
CA GLY A 175 -7.30 -5.86 16.54
C GLY A 175 -8.68 -5.34 16.17
N ARG A 176 -9.43 -6.06 15.32
CA ARG A 176 -10.81 -5.75 14.97
C ARG A 176 -11.69 -6.91 15.42
N GLU A 177 -12.73 -6.59 16.19
CA GLU A 177 -13.75 -7.57 16.59
C GLU A 177 -14.58 -8.01 15.37
N TYR A 178 -15.11 -9.24 15.43
CA TYR A 178 -15.88 -9.87 14.36
C TYR A 178 -17.35 -9.45 14.39
#